data_AF-A0A640L0I2-F1
#
_entry.id   AF-A0A640L0I2-F1
#
_cell.length_a   1.000
_cell.length_b   1.000
_cell.length_c   1.000
_cell.angle_alpha   90.00
_cell.angle_beta   90.00
_cell.angle_gamma   90.00
#
_symmetry.space_group_name_H-M   'P 1'
#
loop_
_entity.id
_entity.type
_entity.pdbx_description
1 polymer ?
#
loop_
_entity_poly.entity_id
_entity_poly.type
_entity_poly.pdbx_seq_one_letter_code
_entity_poly.pdbx_strand_id
1 'polypeptide(L)'
;MHALKALPSAAAAQPSNEKRRAWEAEQLRIARLADVPRTEYYYCHHIRNHHDSMVQVNASHNEGAAPDEDFVHQRFALPDFGASLLARSKTGATDCSEVPDTDSTTCVSASVNSPWEALLCQIRFDRDQQSAAAVAQKLPALTLVGGVDISFVPNSDDGVACLAILRYPTMEHVQTYMHRCTLREPYISGFLAFREIQPVCELFDSVRAELLATQTMPQLLIVDGNGVQHPRRCGLATHLGVVLGIPTIGCAKKMLQMDGLTREAVEAALETLGEAASSSPSLPRLLPLLSTSSPRQLYGYAVQGHRNSVKKCIYVSPGHCIGFAVATALVITMLRHRIPEPVRAADLNSRAYINGALASATATSSHPTLAVPSDADARSADDGTPQHQ
;
A
#
# COMPACT_ATOMS: atom_id res chain seq x y z
N MET A 1 24.72 18.41 9.46
CA MET A 1 24.08 18.53 8.13
C MET A 1 25.09 18.11 7.07
N HIS A 2 25.05 16.85 6.59
CA HIS A 2 25.83 16.45 5.42
C HIS A 2 25.04 16.81 4.15
N ALA A 3 25.62 17.68 3.32
CA ALA A 3 25.06 18.11 2.05
C ALA A 3 24.79 16.90 1.13
N LEU A 4 23.62 16.89 0.47
CA LEU A 4 23.29 15.95 -0.61
C LEU A 4 24.28 16.19 -1.76
N LYS A 5 25.33 15.37 -1.88
CA LYS A 5 26.15 15.32 -3.08
C LYS A 5 25.52 14.32 -4.04
N ALA A 6 24.94 14.82 -5.12
CA ALA A 6 24.53 13.98 -6.25
C ALA A 6 25.79 13.40 -6.91
N LEU A 7 26.15 12.17 -6.56
CA LEU A 7 27.11 11.37 -7.32
C LEU A 7 26.34 10.71 -8.49
N PRO A 8 26.93 10.64 -9.69
CA PRO A 8 26.25 10.01 -10.83
C PRO A 8 25.95 8.54 -10.52
N SER A 9 24.69 8.14 -10.74
CA SER A 9 24.21 6.75 -10.59
C SER A 9 25.10 5.82 -11.41
N ALA A 10 25.92 5.02 -10.73
CA ALA A 10 26.50 3.84 -11.34
C ALA A 10 25.35 2.87 -11.53
N ALA A 11 25.02 2.50 -12.78
CA ALA A 11 23.99 1.51 -13.04
C ALA A 11 24.28 0.27 -12.20
N ALA A 12 23.46 0.04 -11.15
CA ALA A 12 23.71 -1.03 -10.20
C ALA A 12 23.79 -2.35 -10.98
N ALA A 13 24.92 -3.05 -10.84
CA ALA A 13 25.19 -4.26 -11.60
C ALA A 13 24.05 -5.27 -11.37
N GLN A 14 23.63 -5.93 -12.45
CA GLN A 14 22.63 -6.98 -12.34
C GLN A 14 23.10 -8.04 -11.33
N PRO A 15 22.24 -8.49 -10.41
CA PRO A 15 22.62 -9.45 -9.40
C PRO A 15 22.98 -10.77 -10.06
N SER A 16 23.96 -11.46 -9.49
CA SER A 16 24.36 -12.79 -9.95
C SER A 16 23.17 -13.77 -9.91
N ASN A 17 23.23 -14.82 -10.73
CA ASN A 17 22.19 -15.88 -10.71
C ASN A 17 22.05 -16.53 -9.33
N GLU A 18 23.16 -16.67 -8.60
CA GLU A 18 23.16 -17.18 -7.22
C GLU A 18 22.39 -16.24 -6.28
N LYS A 19 22.65 -14.93 -6.35
CA LYS A 19 21.94 -13.92 -5.55
C LYS A 19 20.44 -13.92 -5.87
N ARG A 20 20.06 -14.04 -7.15
CA ARG A 20 18.66 -14.15 -7.57
C ARG A 20 17.98 -15.40 -6.99
N ARG A 21 18.64 -16.56 -7.04
CA ARG A 21 18.12 -17.80 -6.43
C ARG A 21 17.94 -17.67 -4.92
N ALA A 22 18.89 -17.02 -4.22
CA ALA A 22 18.77 -16.76 -2.80
C ALA A 22 17.55 -15.87 -2.49
N TRP A 23 17.33 -14.82 -3.28
CA TRP A 23 16.15 -13.97 -3.16
C TRP A 23 14.83 -14.71 -3.42
N GLU A 24 14.78 -15.58 -4.42
CA GLU A 24 13.61 -16.40 -4.68
C GLU A 24 13.30 -17.35 -3.52
N ALA A 25 14.33 -18.02 -3.00
CA ALA A 25 14.21 -18.90 -1.84
C ALA A 25 13.68 -18.16 -0.61
N GLU A 26 14.18 -16.94 -0.37
CA GLU A 26 13.73 -16.11 0.74
C GLU A 26 12.29 -15.65 0.58
N GLN A 27 11.88 -15.21 -0.63
CA GLN A 27 10.48 -14.87 -0.89
C GLN A 27 9.54 -16.06 -0.67
N LEU A 28 9.94 -17.27 -1.08
CA LEU A 28 9.17 -18.49 -0.82
C LEU A 28 9.10 -18.83 0.68
N ARG A 29 10.19 -18.60 1.43
CA ARG A 29 10.21 -18.80 2.88
C ARG A 29 9.26 -17.84 3.58
N ILE A 30 9.34 -16.55 3.26
CA ILE A 30 8.48 -15.50 3.82
C ILE A 30 7.02 -15.71 3.43
N ALA A 31 6.73 -16.11 2.18
CA ALA A 31 5.36 -16.42 1.74
C ALA A 31 4.69 -17.50 2.62
N ARG A 32 5.45 -18.46 3.15
CA ARG A 32 4.93 -19.48 4.07
C ARG A 32 4.68 -18.97 5.48
N LEU A 33 5.36 -17.90 5.89
CA LEU A 33 5.14 -17.23 7.18
C LEU A 33 4.03 -16.18 7.11
N ALA A 34 3.67 -15.76 5.90
CA ALA A 34 2.61 -14.80 5.70
C ALA A 34 1.25 -15.41 6.04
N ASP A 35 0.68 -14.94 7.13
CA ASP A 35 -0.69 -15.23 7.57
C ASP A 35 -1.73 -14.59 6.64
N VAL A 36 -2.02 -15.22 5.50
CA VAL A 36 -2.96 -14.76 4.47
C VAL A 36 -3.71 -15.97 3.91
N PRO A 37 -5.05 -15.91 3.73
CA PRO A 37 -5.77 -17.05 3.21
C PRO A 37 -5.37 -17.30 1.76
N ARG A 38 -5.38 -18.56 1.32
CA ARG A 38 -5.01 -18.90 -0.07
C ARG A 38 -6.07 -18.44 -1.06
N THR A 39 -7.33 -18.44 -0.65
CA THR A 39 -8.53 -18.11 -1.43
C THR A 39 -9.61 -17.52 -0.52
N GLU A 40 -10.69 -17.02 -1.11
CA GLU A 40 -11.89 -16.59 -0.37
C GLU A 40 -13.02 -17.58 -0.57
N TYR A 41 -13.74 -17.87 0.51
CA TYR A 41 -14.81 -18.87 0.55
C TYR A 41 -15.85 -18.65 -0.55
N TYR A 42 -16.38 -17.43 -0.67
CA TYR A 42 -17.43 -17.15 -1.67
C TYR A 42 -16.91 -17.14 -3.10
N TYR A 43 -15.64 -16.77 -3.32
CA TYR A 43 -15.05 -16.86 -4.65
C TYR A 43 -14.81 -18.31 -5.08
N CYS A 44 -14.37 -19.18 -4.17
CA CYS A 44 -14.31 -20.62 -4.43
C CYS A 44 -15.68 -21.17 -4.84
N HIS A 45 -16.73 -20.76 -4.13
CA HIS A 45 -18.09 -21.19 -4.43
C HIS A 45 -18.61 -20.65 -5.76
N HIS A 46 -18.40 -19.36 -6.04
CA HIS A 46 -18.81 -18.70 -7.28
C HIS A 46 -18.16 -19.34 -8.52
N ILE A 47 -16.86 -19.66 -8.44
CA ILE A 47 -16.14 -20.34 -9.53
C ILE A 47 -16.72 -21.71 -9.82
N ARG A 48 -17.10 -22.46 -8.77
CA ARG A 48 -17.62 -23.82 -8.90
C ARG A 48 -19.01 -23.88 -9.53
N ASN A 49 -19.80 -22.83 -9.36
CA ASN A 49 -21.19 -22.72 -9.79
C ASN A 49 -21.41 -22.00 -11.12
N HIS A 50 -20.35 -21.62 -11.83
CA HIS A 50 -20.53 -21.16 -13.21
C HIS A 50 -21.03 -22.28 -14.17
N HIS A 51 -21.26 -23.50 -13.66
CA HIS A 51 -22.02 -24.56 -14.32
C HIS A 51 -23.41 -24.83 -13.72
N ASP A 52 -23.76 -24.27 -12.55
CA ASP A 52 -25.03 -24.53 -11.87
C ASP A 52 -25.47 -23.33 -11.01
N SER A 53 -26.67 -22.81 -11.24
CA SER A 53 -27.14 -21.48 -10.82
C SER A 53 -27.46 -21.29 -9.33
N MET A 54 -26.92 -22.12 -8.42
CA MET A 54 -27.31 -22.07 -7.00
C MET A 54 -26.14 -22.25 -6.02
N VAL A 55 -25.81 -21.17 -5.29
CA VAL A 55 -24.77 -21.13 -4.25
C VAL A 55 -25.16 -22.00 -3.04
N GLN A 56 -24.49 -23.13 -2.82
CA GLN A 56 -24.67 -24.02 -1.65
C GLN A 56 -23.55 -23.86 -0.61
N VAL A 57 -23.91 -23.33 0.56
CA VAL A 57 -23.00 -22.90 1.64
C VAL A 57 -22.29 -24.04 2.39
N ASN A 58 -22.45 -25.33 2.01
CA ASN A 58 -21.96 -26.47 2.83
C ASN A 58 -21.40 -27.66 2.02
N ALA A 59 -20.71 -27.44 0.90
CA ALA A 59 -20.10 -28.54 0.14
C ALA A 59 -18.61 -28.79 0.47
N SER A 60 -18.26 -30.03 0.78
CA SER A 60 -16.91 -30.54 1.11
C SER A 60 -15.92 -30.61 -0.05
N HIS A 61 -16.13 -29.84 -1.12
CA HIS A 61 -15.17 -29.75 -2.23
C HIS A 61 -14.82 -28.28 -2.48
N ASN A 62 -14.00 -27.72 -1.60
CA ASN A 62 -13.04 -26.71 -2.01
C ASN A 62 -11.72 -27.46 -2.22
N GLU A 63 -11.21 -27.47 -3.45
CA GLU A 63 -9.79 -27.81 -3.70
C GLU A 63 -8.89 -26.62 -3.31
N GLY A 64 -9.46 -25.45 -3.03
CA GLY A 64 -8.84 -24.47 -2.13
C GLY A 64 -9.04 -24.96 -0.70
N ALA A 65 -8.03 -24.89 0.16
CA ALA A 65 -8.22 -25.25 1.56
C ALA A 65 -9.47 -24.53 2.11
N ALA A 66 -10.24 -25.17 2.99
CA ALA A 66 -11.05 -24.41 3.94
C ALA A 66 -10.18 -23.27 4.51
N PRO A 67 -10.73 -22.09 4.87
CA PRO A 67 -9.94 -21.15 5.66
C PRO A 67 -9.27 -21.97 6.75
N ASP A 68 -7.94 -21.85 6.85
CA ASP A 68 -7.17 -22.60 7.84
C ASP A 68 -7.94 -22.45 9.15
N GLU A 69 -8.29 -23.52 9.86
CA GLU A 69 -9.12 -23.38 11.08
C GLU A 69 -8.44 -22.42 12.08
N ASP A 70 -7.12 -22.26 11.93
CA ASP A 70 -6.25 -21.35 12.66
C ASP A 70 -6.15 -19.91 12.09
N PHE A 71 -6.66 -19.64 10.88
CA PHE A 71 -6.54 -18.33 10.24
C PHE A 71 -7.50 -17.31 10.87
N VAL A 72 -6.93 -16.35 11.61
CA VAL A 72 -7.68 -15.21 12.11
C VAL A 72 -7.75 -14.14 11.01
N HIS A 73 -8.94 -13.96 10.43
CA HIS A 73 -9.19 -13.07 9.29
C HIS A 73 -8.70 -11.62 9.44
N GLN A 74 -8.60 -11.11 10.68
CA GLN A 74 -8.03 -9.80 11.00
C GLN A 74 -7.58 -9.73 12.47
N ARG A 75 -6.59 -8.87 12.75
CA ARG A 75 -6.06 -8.64 14.12
C ARG A 75 -6.71 -7.47 14.86
N PHE A 76 -7.73 -6.85 14.28
CA PHE A 76 -8.44 -5.69 14.82
C PHE A 76 -9.93 -5.76 14.51
N ALA A 77 -10.79 -5.17 15.34
CA ALA A 77 -12.22 -5.05 15.07
C ALA A 77 -12.52 -3.83 14.17
N LEU A 78 -13.57 -3.95 13.36
CA LEU A 78 -14.06 -2.89 12.48
C LEU A 78 -15.52 -2.53 12.85
N PRO A 79 -15.74 -1.81 13.96
CA PRO A 79 -17.09 -1.32 14.30
C PRO A 79 -17.58 -0.39 13.18
N ASP A 80 -18.86 -0.49 12.85
CA ASP A 80 -19.53 0.37 11.86
C ASP A 80 -18.91 0.35 10.45
N PHE A 81 -18.20 -0.72 10.09
CA PHE A 81 -17.54 -0.85 8.79
C PHE A 81 -18.51 -0.87 7.62
N GLY A 82 -19.62 -1.60 7.75
CA GLY A 82 -20.68 -1.62 6.73
C GLY A 82 -21.25 -0.22 6.50
N ALA A 83 -21.49 0.53 7.57
CA ALA A 83 -21.90 1.92 7.49
C ALA A 83 -20.82 2.80 6.82
N SER A 84 -19.53 2.60 7.10
CA SER A 84 -18.44 3.35 6.46
C SER A 84 -18.30 3.06 4.96
N LEU A 85 -18.47 1.80 4.58
CA LEU A 85 -18.42 1.34 3.19
C LEU A 85 -19.61 1.88 2.39
N LEU A 86 -20.80 1.92 3.01
CA LEU A 86 -22.05 2.43 2.43
C LEU A 86 -22.21 3.94 2.55
N ALA A 87 -21.64 4.63 3.55
CA ALA A 87 -21.78 6.08 3.71
C ALA A 87 -21.10 6.85 2.58
N ARG A 88 -20.05 6.27 1.95
CA ARG A 88 -19.51 6.77 0.68
C ARG A 88 -20.53 6.80 -0.45
N SER A 89 -21.59 5.98 -0.38
CA SER A 89 -22.67 6.00 -1.36
C SER A 89 -23.57 7.24 -1.22
N LYS A 90 -23.69 7.79 0.01
CA LYS A 90 -24.67 8.82 0.36
C LYS A 90 -24.16 10.25 0.33
N THR A 91 -22.84 10.52 0.25
CA THR A 91 -22.29 11.90 0.25
C THR A 91 -22.49 12.65 -1.09
N GLY A 92 -23.68 12.57 -1.67
CA GLY A 92 -24.06 13.25 -2.92
C GLY A 92 -25.55 13.29 -3.23
N ALA A 93 -26.42 12.77 -2.36
CA ALA A 93 -27.87 12.90 -2.53
C ALA A 93 -28.42 13.81 -1.43
N THR A 94 -28.86 15.01 -1.81
CA THR A 94 -29.77 15.83 -1.00
C THR A 94 -31.08 15.09 -0.81
N ASP A 95 -31.53 15.03 0.45
CA ASP A 95 -32.85 14.65 0.96
C ASP A 95 -33.59 13.47 0.30
N CYS A 96 -33.69 12.37 1.03
CA CYS A 96 -35.00 11.81 1.42
C CYS A 96 -34.79 10.85 2.60
N SER A 97 -35.55 11.12 3.66
CA SER A 97 -35.57 10.42 4.93
C SER A 97 -36.25 9.06 4.80
N GLU A 98 -35.48 7.97 4.77
CA GLU A 98 -35.94 6.65 5.23
C GLU A 98 -34.79 5.93 5.95
N VAL A 99 -35.07 5.53 7.18
CA VAL A 99 -34.20 4.73 8.05
C VAL A 99 -34.45 3.26 7.67
N PRO A 100 -33.45 2.47 7.25
CA PRO A 100 -33.67 1.04 7.03
C PRO A 100 -33.50 0.27 8.35
N ASP A 101 -34.51 -0.55 8.65
CA ASP A 101 -34.56 -1.46 9.79
C ASP A 101 -33.35 -2.41 9.83
N THR A 102 -32.68 -2.39 10.98
CA THR A 102 -31.66 -3.35 11.40
C THR A 102 -32.34 -4.60 11.95
N ASP A 103 -32.67 -5.59 11.10
CA ASP A 103 -32.69 -7.03 11.48
C ASP A 103 -33.20 -8.03 10.40
N SER A 104 -33.31 -7.64 9.12
CA SER A 104 -33.79 -8.59 8.11
C SER A 104 -32.66 -9.46 7.53
N THR A 105 -32.69 -10.75 7.90
CA THR A 105 -31.89 -11.85 7.32
C THR A 105 -32.43 -12.24 5.93
N THR A 106 -32.83 -11.27 5.11
CA THR A 106 -33.45 -11.50 3.82
C THR A 106 -32.65 -10.79 2.75
N CYS A 107 -31.82 -11.59 2.08
CA CYS A 107 -31.16 -11.25 0.84
C CYS A 107 -32.19 -10.67 -0.17
N VAL A 108 -32.16 -9.35 -0.34
CA VAL A 108 -32.89 -8.68 -1.41
C VAL A 108 -32.26 -9.09 -2.74
N SER A 109 -33.07 -9.67 -3.61
CA SER A 109 -32.68 -10.31 -4.88
C SER A 109 -32.24 -9.31 -5.95
N ALA A 110 -31.09 -8.67 -5.77
CA ALA A 110 -30.47 -7.80 -6.76
C ALA A 110 -29.31 -8.52 -7.46
N SER A 111 -29.62 -9.31 -8.50
CA SER A 111 -28.66 -10.00 -9.39
C SER A 111 -27.39 -10.57 -8.72
N VAL A 112 -27.43 -11.86 -8.40
CA VAL A 112 -26.46 -12.72 -7.66
C VAL A 112 -25.00 -12.72 -8.18
N ASN A 113 -24.58 -11.78 -9.04
CA ASN A 113 -23.41 -11.90 -9.91
C ASN A 113 -22.48 -10.67 -9.91
N SER A 114 -22.53 -9.76 -8.92
CA SER A 114 -21.59 -8.63 -8.89
C SER A 114 -20.35 -8.92 -8.01
N PRO A 115 -19.13 -8.51 -8.41
CA PRO A 115 -17.95 -8.58 -7.54
C PRO A 115 -18.14 -7.93 -6.17
N TRP A 116 -18.99 -6.91 -6.09
CA TRP A 116 -19.36 -6.26 -4.83
C TRP A 116 -20.19 -7.15 -3.91
N GLU A 117 -21.15 -7.90 -4.44
CA GLU A 117 -21.91 -8.85 -3.63
C GLU A 117 -21.01 -9.95 -3.07
N ALA A 118 -20.13 -10.53 -3.90
CA ALA A 118 -19.19 -11.55 -3.44
C ALA A 118 -18.26 -11.02 -2.33
N LEU A 119 -17.73 -9.81 -2.50
CA LEU A 119 -16.93 -9.12 -1.49
C LEU A 119 -17.72 -8.91 -0.18
N LEU A 120 -18.96 -8.41 -0.27
CA LEU A 120 -19.82 -8.15 0.89
C LEU A 120 -20.24 -9.44 1.61
N CYS A 121 -20.52 -10.51 0.86
CA CYS A 121 -20.76 -11.85 1.41
C CYS A 121 -19.54 -12.32 2.19
N GLN A 122 -18.34 -12.20 1.60
CA GLN A 122 -17.11 -12.60 2.28
C GLN A 122 -16.86 -11.79 3.55
N ILE A 123 -17.09 -10.47 3.53
CA ILE A 123 -16.97 -9.63 4.75
C ILE A 123 -17.92 -10.08 5.86
N ARG A 124 -19.17 -10.45 5.52
CA ARG A 124 -20.12 -10.96 6.51
C ARG A 124 -19.65 -12.27 7.13
N PHE A 125 -19.22 -13.21 6.30
CA PHE A 125 -18.64 -14.47 6.78
C PHE A 125 -17.43 -14.24 7.67
N ASP A 126 -16.49 -13.38 7.25
CA ASP A 126 -15.30 -13.06 8.04
C ASP A 126 -15.69 -12.46 9.41
N ARG A 127 -16.73 -11.59 9.46
CA ARG A 127 -17.25 -11.02 10.70
C ARG A 127 -17.87 -12.08 11.62
N ASP A 128 -18.60 -13.04 11.07
CA ASP A 128 -19.24 -14.09 11.84
C ASP A 128 -18.17 -15.03 12.44
N GLN A 129 -17.12 -15.36 11.68
CA GLN A 129 -15.95 -16.09 12.18
C GLN A 129 -15.21 -15.32 13.28
N GLN A 130 -15.03 -14.02 13.09
CA GLN A 130 -14.45 -13.15 14.11
C GLN A 130 -15.31 -13.06 15.36
N SER A 131 -16.64 -13.08 15.26
CA SER A 131 -17.50 -13.01 16.43
C SER A 131 -17.29 -14.24 17.31
N ALA A 132 -17.14 -15.42 16.71
CA ALA A 132 -16.77 -16.65 17.42
C ALA A 132 -15.38 -16.55 18.07
N ALA A 133 -14.36 -16.09 17.34
CA ALA A 133 -13.01 -15.90 17.90
C ALA A 133 -12.94 -14.76 18.95
N ALA A 134 -13.73 -13.71 18.78
CA ALA A 134 -13.76 -12.54 19.67
C ALA A 134 -14.42 -12.85 21.02
N VAL A 135 -15.34 -13.81 21.05
CA VAL A 135 -15.86 -14.40 22.30
C VAL A 135 -14.73 -15.08 23.08
N ALA A 136 -13.72 -15.64 22.40
CA ALA A 136 -12.52 -16.16 23.04
C ALA A 136 -11.49 -15.06 23.38
N GLN A 137 -11.34 -14.03 22.55
CA GLN A 137 -10.44 -12.90 22.79
C GLN A 137 -10.92 -11.58 22.12
N LYS A 138 -11.22 -10.54 22.90
CA LYS A 138 -11.66 -9.25 22.36
C LYS A 138 -10.57 -8.57 21.52
N LEU A 139 -10.83 -8.39 20.21
CA LEU A 139 -9.92 -7.69 19.29
C LEU A 139 -9.95 -6.17 19.52
N PRO A 140 -8.80 -5.45 19.38
CA PRO A 140 -8.75 -4.00 19.47
C PRO A 140 -9.39 -3.34 18.25
N ALA A 141 -10.08 -2.21 18.40
CA ALA A 141 -10.64 -1.49 17.24
C ALA A 141 -9.55 -0.84 16.38
N LEU A 142 -9.74 -0.82 15.05
CA LEU A 142 -8.84 -0.11 14.14
C LEU A 142 -9.00 1.41 14.27
N THR A 143 -7.98 2.10 14.73
CA THR A 143 -7.95 3.55 14.94
C THR A 143 -6.78 4.25 14.25
N LEU A 144 -5.66 3.55 14.03
CA LEU A 144 -4.47 4.10 13.39
C LEU A 144 -4.01 3.24 12.22
N VAL A 145 -3.80 3.88 11.07
CA VAL A 145 -3.28 3.26 9.85
C VAL A 145 -2.01 3.99 9.39
N GLY A 146 -1.02 3.23 8.96
CA GLY A 146 0.22 3.77 8.40
C GLY A 146 0.24 3.65 6.88
N GLY A 147 0.82 4.62 6.20
CA GLY A 147 1.23 4.53 4.80
C GLY A 147 2.74 4.47 4.69
N VAL A 148 3.24 3.57 3.86
CA VAL A 148 4.68 3.43 3.61
C VAL A 148 4.99 3.62 2.14
N ASP A 149 5.95 4.50 1.86
CA ASP A 149 6.50 4.76 0.53
C ASP A 149 7.99 5.10 0.62
N ILE A 150 8.74 4.86 -0.46
CA ILE A 150 10.11 5.37 -0.64
C ILE A 150 10.13 6.28 -1.87
N SER A 151 10.46 7.55 -1.64
CA SER A 151 10.70 8.50 -2.73
C SER A 151 12.19 8.66 -3.00
N PHE A 152 12.54 8.77 -4.29
CA PHE A 152 13.92 8.80 -4.76
C PHE A 152 14.39 10.22 -5.01
N VAL A 153 15.65 10.49 -4.68
CA VAL A 153 16.32 11.71 -5.08
C VAL A 153 16.65 11.61 -6.58
N PRO A 154 16.27 12.61 -7.41
CA PRO A 154 16.54 12.56 -8.84
C PRO A 154 18.04 12.36 -9.15
N ASN A 155 18.34 11.48 -10.11
CA ASN A 155 19.70 11.17 -10.58
C ASN A 155 20.65 10.63 -9.49
N SER A 156 20.11 10.02 -8.43
CA SER A 156 20.85 9.41 -7.33
C SER A 156 20.23 8.05 -6.95
N ASP A 157 21.01 7.21 -6.26
CA ASP A 157 20.53 6.01 -5.60
C ASP A 157 19.98 6.31 -4.18
N ASP A 158 20.05 7.57 -3.75
CA ASP A 158 19.48 8.04 -2.50
C ASP A 158 17.95 8.13 -2.55
N GLY A 159 17.33 7.86 -1.42
CA GLY A 159 15.90 7.96 -1.22
C GLY A 159 15.52 8.34 0.21
N VAL A 160 14.22 8.51 0.41
CA VAL A 160 13.61 8.80 1.69
C VAL A 160 12.48 7.83 1.91
N ALA A 161 12.69 6.89 2.83
CA ALA A 161 11.61 6.05 3.34
C ALA A 161 10.72 6.89 4.25
N CYS A 162 9.41 6.75 4.11
CA CYS A 162 8.43 7.58 4.79
C CYS A 162 7.32 6.71 5.38
N LEU A 163 6.98 6.99 6.64
CA LEU A 163 5.83 6.44 7.35
C LEU A 163 4.90 7.60 7.68
N ALA A 164 3.72 7.63 7.09
CA ALA A 164 2.66 8.57 7.43
C ALA A 164 1.56 7.86 8.24
N ILE A 165 1.25 8.34 9.44
CA ILE A 165 0.26 7.74 10.34
C ILE A 165 -1.00 8.61 10.33
N LEU A 166 -2.15 7.98 10.10
CA LEU A 166 -3.45 8.63 9.98
C LEU A 166 -4.47 7.96 10.90
N ARG A 167 -5.45 8.73 11.37
CA ARG A 167 -6.63 8.21 12.07
C ARG A 167 -7.59 7.52 11.11
N TYR A 168 -8.08 6.35 11.48
CA TYR A 168 -9.16 5.67 10.79
C TYR A 168 -10.50 5.89 11.52
N PRO A 169 -11.62 6.15 10.82
CA PRO A 169 -11.79 6.24 9.36
C PRO A 169 -11.64 7.66 8.80
N THR A 170 -11.36 8.67 9.63
CA THR A 170 -11.37 10.09 9.24
C THR A 170 -10.31 10.41 8.18
N MET A 171 -9.20 9.68 8.18
CA MET A 171 -7.97 9.96 7.42
C MET A 171 -7.29 11.26 7.85
N GLU A 172 -7.52 11.70 9.09
CA GLU A 172 -6.79 12.82 9.68
C GLU A 172 -5.34 12.42 9.93
N HIS A 173 -4.41 13.28 9.51
CA HIS A 173 -2.98 13.07 9.73
C HIS A 173 -2.63 13.16 11.22
N VAL A 174 -1.80 12.23 11.70
CA VAL A 174 -1.32 12.18 13.09
C VAL A 174 0.14 12.56 13.16
N GLN A 175 0.99 11.86 12.40
CA GLN A 175 2.44 12.02 12.46
C GLN A 175 3.09 11.49 11.18
N THR A 176 4.23 12.06 10.80
CA THR A 176 5.06 11.54 9.71
C THR A 176 6.49 11.34 10.19
N TYR A 177 7.07 10.19 9.85
CA TYR A 177 8.47 9.89 10.08
C TYR A 177 9.19 9.64 8.77
N MET A 178 10.46 10.03 8.69
CA MET A 178 11.27 9.88 7.49
C MET A 178 12.66 9.37 7.83
N HIS A 179 13.18 8.51 6.97
CA HIS A 179 14.53 7.99 7.05
C HIS A 179 15.22 8.13 5.71
N ARG A 180 16.37 8.83 5.70
CA ARG A 180 17.19 8.96 4.50
C ARG A 180 17.98 7.67 4.31
N CYS A 181 17.99 7.16 3.10
CA CYS A 181 18.64 5.89 2.77
C CYS A 181 19.33 5.97 1.41
N THR A 182 20.22 5.02 1.15
CA THR A 182 20.82 4.80 -0.17
C THR A 182 20.48 3.38 -0.61
N LEU A 183 19.82 3.25 -1.75
CA LEU A 183 19.26 2.01 -2.25
C LEU A 183 20.30 1.29 -3.10
N ARG A 184 20.88 0.24 -2.53
CA ARG A 184 22.03 -0.47 -3.11
C ARG A 184 21.64 -1.48 -4.19
N GLU A 185 20.42 -2.00 -4.11
CA GLU A 185 19.95 -3.05 -5.03
C GLU A 185 19.26 -2.45 -6.27
N PRO A 186 19.49 -3.01 -7.47
CA PRO A 186 18.81 -2.56 -8.68
C PRO A 186 17.30 -2.83 -8.61
N TYR A 187 16.54 -2.03 -9.35
CA TYR A 187 15.11 -2.32 -9.53
C TYR A 187 14.95 -3.54 -10.45
N ILE A 188 14.41 -4.62 -9.91
CA ILE A 188 14.04 -5.82 -10.68
C ILE A 188 12.58 -6.16 -10.36
N SER A 189 11.78 -6.31 -11.41
CA SER A 189 10.38 -6.72 -11.27
C SER A 189 10.28 -8.05 -10.51
N GLY A 190 9.44 -8.08 -9.47
CA GLY A 190 9.32 -9.24 -8.57
C GLY A 190 10.38 -9.33 -7.45
N PHE A 191 11.31 -8.38 -7.35
CA PHE A 191 12.32 -8.34 -6.29
C PHE A 191 12.43 -6.97 -5.60
N LEU A 192 11.42 -6.11 -5.76
CA LEU A 192 11.36 -4.77 -5.14
C LEU A 192 11.62 -4.81 -3.62
N ALA A 193 11.11 -5.86 -2.96
CA ALA A 193 11.27 -6.07 -1.53
C ALA A 193 12.74 -5.99 -1.07
N PHE A 194 13.66 -6.59 -1.82
CA PHE A 194 15.09 -6.60 -1.45
C PHE A 194 15.77 -5.23 -1.57
N ARG A 195 15.14 -4.30 -2.31
CA ARG A 195 15.61 -2.92 -2.41
C ARG A 195 15.10 -2.06 -1.26
N GLU A 196 13.88 -2.31 -0.78
CA GLU A 196 13.15 -1.33 0.03
C GLU A 196 12.88 -1.75 1.48
N ILE A 197 12.95 -3.05 1.80
CA ILE A 197 12.66 -3.52 3.16
C ILE A 197 13.63 -2.98 4.18
N GLN A 198 14.94 -3.03 3.88
CA GLN A 198 15.95 -2.59 4.85
C GLN A 198 15.74 -1.10 5.23
N PRO A 199 15.64 -0.15 4.29
CA PRO A 199 15.34 1.25 4.62
C PRO A 199 14.07 1.45 5.45
N VAL A 200 13.01 0.69 5.17
CA VAL A 200 11.75 0.79 5.93
C VAL A 200 11.93 0.21 7.34
N CYS A 201 12.64 -0.91 7.49
CA CYS A 201 12.92 -1.47 8.82
C CYS A 201 13.77 -0.51 9.66
N GLU A 202 14.80 0.09 9.06
CA GLU A 202 15.63 1.11 9.71
C GLU A 202 14.79 2.32 10.16
N LEU A 203 13.84 2.76 9.33
CA LEU A 203 12.87 3.79 9.72
C LEU A 203 12.09 3.35 10.97
N PHE A 204 11.46 2.18 10.95
CA PHE A 204 10.68 1.68 12.09
C PHE A 204 11.53 1.54 13.34
N ASP A 205 12.74 1.02 13.24
CA ASP A 205 13.64 0.86 14.38
C ASP A 205 14.06 2.21 14.98
N SER A 206 14.29 3.23 14.13
CA SER A 206 14.64 4.58 14.59
C SER A 206 13.53 5.28 15.36
N VAL A 207 12.25 4.96 15.08
CA VAL A 207 11.09 5.64 15.68
C VAL A 207 10.30 4.76 16.65
N ARG A 208 10.67 3.48 16.80
CA ARG A 208 9.92 2.49 17.60
C ARG A 208 9.67 2.95 19.03
N ALA A 209 10.69 3.48 19.69
CA ALA A 209 10.58 3.95 21.06
C ALA A 209 9.55 5.09 21.20
N GLU A 210 9.53 6.03 20.25
CA GLU A 210 8.58 7.13 20.22
C GLU A 210 7.15 6.64 19.93
N LEU A 211 6.99 5.76 18.94
CA LEU A 211 5.69 5.16 18.60
C LEU A 211 5.06 4.43 19.78
N LEU A 212 5.88 3.71 20.55
CA LEU A 212 5.44 3.00 21.77
C LEU A 212 5.09 3.99 22.90
N ALA A 213 5.96 4.97 23.15
CA ALA A 213 5.75 5.95 24.22
C ALA A 213 4.51 6.82 23.98
N THR A 214 4.23 7.17 22.72
CA THR A 214 3.08 8.00 22.32
C THR A 214 1.84 7.19 21.97
N GLN A 215 1.92 5.85 22.00
CA GLN A 215 0.83 4.96 21.59
C GLN A 215 0.32 5.22 20.17
N THR A 216 1.22 5.60 19.26
CA THR A 216 0.90 5.93 17.86
C THR A 216 1.29 4.84 16.87
N MET A 217 1.74 3.67 17.35
CA MET A 217 2.05 2.52 16.50
C MET A 217 0.85 2.16 15.60
N PRO A 218 1.00 2.15 14.26
CA PRO A 218 -0.10 1.84 13.36
C PRO A 218 -0.49 0.36 13.48
N GLN A 219 -1.80 0.08 13.46
CA GLN A 219 -2.33 -1.28 13.57
C GLN A 219 -2.42 -1.99 12.20
N LEU A 220 -2.28 -1.22 11.12
CA LEU A 220 -2.34 -1.66 9.73
C LEU A 220 -1.46 -0.75 8.89
N LEU A 221 -0.64 -1.33 7.99
CA LEU A 221 0.10 -0.56 7.00
C LEU A 221 -0.45 -0.76 5.60
N ILE A 222 -0.58 0.34 4.87
CA ILE A 222 -0.84 0.38 3.44
C ILE A 222 0.49 0.67 2.75
N VAL A 223 0.94 -0.23 1.89
CA VAL A 223 2.28 -0.20 1.28
C VAL A 223 2.17 0.09 -0.22
N ASP A 224 2.97 1.00 -0.76
CA ASP A 224 3.07 1.24 -2.21
C ASP A 224 3.84 0.10 -2.91
N GLY A 225 3.18 -1.06 -3.00
CA GLY A 225 3.76 -2.27 -3.55
C GLY A 225 2.76 -3.41 -3.52
N ASN A 226 3.13 -4.55 -4.13
CA ASN A 226 2.27 -5.73 -4.10
C ASN A 226 2.38 -6.47 -2.76
N GLY A 227 1.30 -7.12 -2.34
CA GLY A 227 1.29 -8.16 -1.32
C GLY A 227 1.39 -9.53 -1.98
N VAL A 228 0.38 -10.38 -1.78
CA VAL A 228 0.32 -11.71 -2.39
C VAL A 228 0.10 -11.71 -3.91
N GLN A 229 -0.26 -10.58 -4.54
CA GLN A 229 -0.27 -10.40 -6.01
C GLN A 229 1.18 -10.42 -6.53
N HIS A 230 1.81 -11.58 -6.50
CA HIS A 230 3.23 -11.76 -6.74
C HIS A 230 3.50 -13.22 -7.16
N PRO A 231 4.43 -13.51 -8.11
CA PRO A 231 4.70 -14.87 -8.59
C PRO A 231 5.02 -15.89 -7.48
N ARG A 232 5.57 -15.41 -6.37
CA ARG A 232 5.93 -16.18 -5.18
C ARG A 232 5.05 -15.86 -3.97
N ARG A 233 3.92 -15.19 -4.16
CA ARG A 233 3.01 -14.67 -3.11
C ARG A 233 3.69 -13.83 -2.02
N CYS A 234 4.83 -13.22 -2.34
CA CYS A 234 5.66 -12.43 -1.43
C CYS A 234 6.14 -11.15 -2.10
N GLY A 235 5.22 -10.22 -2.31
CA GLY A 235 5.55 -8.84 -2.66
C GLY A 235 6.09 -8.06 -1.46
N LEU A 236 6.35 -6.76 -1.67
CA LEU A 236 6.88 -5.86 -0.64
C LEU A 236 6.00 -5.82 0.61
N ALA A 237 4.68 -5.71 0.45
CA ALA A 237 3.76 -5.61 1.58
C ALA A 237 3.78 -6.89 2.43
N THR A 238 3.74 -8.07 1.78
CA THR A 238 3.83 -9.36 2.47
C THR A 238 5.11 -9.49 3.26
N HIS A 239 6.24 -9.19 2.63
CA HIS A 239 7.54 -9.36 3.27
C HIS A 239 7.70 -8.37 4.44
N LEU A 240 7.33 -7.10 4.23
CA LEU A 240 7.36 -6.09 5.28
C LEU A 240 6.45 -6.47 6.46
N GLY A 241 5.24 -6.96 6.19
CA GLY A 241 4.31 -7.36 7.25
C GLY A 241 4.82 -8.50 8.12
N VAL A 242 5.43 -9.53 7.50
CA VAL A 242 6.05 -10.63 8.23
C VAL A 242 7.23 -10.15 9.08
N VAL A 243 8.09 -9.30 8.53
CA VAL A 243 9.29 -8.81 9.25
C VAL A 243 8.93 -7.86 10.39
N LEU A 244 7.95 -6.98 10.20
CA LEU A 244 7.52 -6.04 11.22
C LEU A 244 6.53 -6.63 12.23
N GLY A 245 5.87 -7.75 11.90
CA GLY A 245 4.78 -8.31 12.70
C GLY A 245 3.54 -7.41 12.72
N ILE A 246 3.30 -6.63 11.66
CA ILE A 246 2.18 -5.70 11.55
C ILE A 246 1.29 -6.15 10.38
N PRO A 247 -0.04 -6.11 10.50
CA PRO A 247 -0.93 -6.32 9.37
C PRO A 247 -0.62 -5.38 8.20
N THR A 248 -0.60 -5.91 6.98
CA THR A 248 -0.23 -5.13 5.78
C THR A 248 -1.14 -5.39 4.60
N ILE A 249 -1.38 -4.34 3.81
CA ILE A 249 -2.05 -4.41 2.51
C ILE A 249 -1.15 -3.76 1.47
N GLY A 250 -0.93 -4.46 0.36
CA GLY A 250 -0.26 -3.92 -0.81
C GLY A 250 -1.22 -3.19 -1.73
N CYS A 251 -0.86 -1.95 -2.11
CA CYS A 251 -1.57 -1.11 -3.05
C CYS A 251 -0.66 -0.71 -4.22
N ALA A 252 -0.61 -1.54 -5.26
CA ALA A 252 0.28 -1.29 -6.38
C ALA A 252 -0.37 -0.44 -7.48
N LYS A 253 0.43 0.46 -8.08
CA LYS A 253 0.03 1.26 -9.26
C LYS A 253 0.13 0.47 -10.57
N LYS A 254 0.84 -0.66 -10.56
CA LYS A 254 1.07 -1.58 -11.69
C LYS A 254 0.91 -3.01 -11.21
N MET A 255 0.21 -3.83 -12.00
CA MET A 255 0.05 -5.25 -11.74
C MET A 255 1.27 -6.03 -12.20
N LEU A 256 1.66 -7.06 -11.45
CA LEU A 256 2.59 -8.08 -11.95
C LEU A 256 1.82 -9.04 -12.85
N GLN A 257 2.35 -9.31 -14.05
CA GLN A 257 1.77 -10.31 -14.94
C GLN A 257 2.24 -11.70 -14.52
N MET A 258 1.30 -12.60 -14.24
CA MET A 258 1.56 -13.93 -13.70
C MET A 258 0.32 -14.80 -13.84
N ASP A 259 0.48 -16.12 -13.93
CA ASP A 259 -0.62 -17.11 -13.97
C ASP A 259 -1.74 -16.77 -14.96
N GLY A 260 -1.33 -16.26 -16.13
CA GLY A 260 -2.22 -15.83 -17.21
C GLY A 260 -2.97 -14.51 -16.96
N LEU A 261 -2.80 -13.87 -15.81
CA LEU A 261 -3.26 -12.50 -15.58
C LEU A 261 -2.38 -11.52 -16.35
N THR A 262 -2.91 -11.01 -17.45
CA THR A 262 -2.30 -9.89 -18.20
C THR A 262 -3.05 -8.60 -17.88
N ARG A 263 -2.34 -7.47 -18.02
CA ARG A 263 -2.96 -6.15 -17.80
C ARG A 263 -4.08 -5.91 -18.80
N GLU A 264 -3.85 -6.31 -20.06
CA GLU A 264 -4.77 -6.12 -21.17
C GLU A 264 -6.09 -6.88 -20.94
N ALA A 265 -6.02 -8.11 -20.40
CA ALA A 265 -7.21 -8.88 -20.04
C ALA A 265 -7.99 -8.24 -18.87
N VAL A 266 -7.29 -7.71 -17.87
CA VAL A 266 -7.91 -7.02 -16.72
C VAL A 266 -8.59 -5.72 -17.16
N GLU A 267 -7.93 -4.92 -18.00
CA GLU A 267 -8.48 -3.68 -18.54
C GLU A 267 -9.72 -3.96 -19.40
N ALA A 268 -9.67 -4.96 -20.29
CA ALA A 268 -10.83 -5.37 -21.08
C ALA A 268 -12.01 -5.84 -20.20
N ALA A 269 -11.75 -6.66 -19.18
CA ALA A 269 -12.80 -7.13 -18.26
C ALA A 269 -13.45 -5.98 -17.48
N LEU A 270 -12.68 -4.97 -17.08
CA LEU A 270 -13.21 -3.77 -16.41
C LEU A 270 -14.06 -2.90 -17.33
N GLU A 271 -13.73 -2.84 -18.63
CA GLU A 271 -14.54 -2.13 -19.62
C GLU A 271 -15.89 -2.84 -19.83
N THR A 272 -15.90 -4.17 -19.97
CA THR A 272 -17.14 -4.96 -20.08
C THR A 272 -18.03 -4.83 -18.83
N LEU A 273 -17.43 -4.85 -17.62
CA LEU A 273 -18.16 -4.59 -16.37
C LEU A 273 -18.75 -3.18 -16.32
N GLY A 274 -18.07 -2.20 -16.91
CA GLY A 274 -18.49 -0.81 -16.97
C GLY A 274 -19.76 -0.58 -17.78
N GLU A 275 -20.02 -1.39 -18.80
CA GLU A 275 -21.23 -1.33 -19.60
C GLU A 275 -22.44 -1.93 -18.84
N ALA A 276 -22.21 -2.97 -18.04
CA ALA A 276 -23.25 -3.68 -17.29
C ALA A 276 -23.63 -3.04 -15.94
N ALA A 277 -22.71 -2.34 -15.26
CA ALA A 277 -22.88 -1.84 -13.89
C ALA A 277 -23.45 -0.40 -13.77
N SER A 278 -24.11 0.11 -14.81
CA SER A 278 -24.64 1.48 -14.91
C SER A 278 -25.77 1.83 -13.91
N SER A 279 -26.00 1.04 -12.86
CA SER A 279 -27.11 1.17 -11.91
C SER A 279 -26.72 1.68 -10.51
N SER A 280 -25.44 1.84 -10.17
CA SER A 280 -25.04 2.46 -8.87
C SER A 280 -23.84 3.41 -9.00
N PRO A 281 -24.06 4.74 -9.10
CA PRO A 281 -23.03 5.73 -9.48
C PRO A 281 -22.02 6.12 -8.38
N SER A 282 -21.92 5.35 -7.29
CA SER A 282 -21.17 5.79 -6.09
C SER A 282 -20.00 4.89 -5.66
N LEU A 283 -19.96 3.62 -6.09
CA LEU A 283 -18.90 2.67 -5.73
C LEU A 283 -17.84 2.58 -6.83
N PRO A 284 -16.55 2.34 -6.48
CA PRO A 284 -15.53 2.06 -7.47
C PRO A 284 -15.83 0.74 -8.21
N ARG A 285 -15.38 0.65 -9.45
CA ARG A 285 -15.40 -0.62 -10.19
C ARG A 285 -14.39 -1.57 -9.55
N LEU A 286 -14.81 -2.80 -9.37
CA LEU A 286 -14.07 -3.85 -8.68
C LEU A 286 -13.98 -5.07 -9.59
N LEU A 287 -12.77 -5.58 -9.80
CA LEU A 287 -12.54 -6.83 -10.52
C LEU A 287 -11.63 -7.74 -9.69
N PRO A 288 -12.05 -8.99 -9.38
CA PRO A 288 -11.18 -9.97 -8.74
C PRO A 288 -10.07 -10.42 -9.71
N LEU A 289 -8.84 -10.53 -9.21
CA LEU A 289 -7.68 -10.99 -9.97
C LEU A 289 -7.52 -12.50 -9.79
N LEU A 290 -8.17 -13.27 -10.66
CA LEU A 290 -8.16 -14.73 -10.63
C LEU A 290 -7.17 -15.30 -11.65
N SER A 291 -6.35 -16.27 -11.25
CA SER A 291 -5.50 -17.01 -12.19
C SER A 291 -6.33 -17.68 -13.28
N THR A 292 -5.71 -17.88 -14.45
CA THR A 292 -6.31 -18.68 -15.54
C THR A 292 -6.02 -20.16 -15.39
N SER A 293 -4.96 -20.52 -14.65
CA SER A 293 -4.61 -21.89 -14.30
C SER A 293 -5.65 -22.54 -13.38
N SER A 294 -5.76 -23.87 -13.46
CA SER A 294 -6.58 -24.69 -12.55
C SER A 294 -5.70 -25.35 -11.48
N PRO A 295 -6.06 -25.30 -10.19
CA PRO A 295 -7.22 -24.60 -9.62
C PRO A 295 -7.07 -23.07 -9.70
N ARG A 296 -8.19 -22.35 -9.87
CA ARG A 296 -8.20 -20.89 -9.90
C ARG A 296 -7.81 -20.32 -8.53
N GLN A 297 -6.89 -19.37 -8.54
CA GLN A 297 -6.38 -18.71 -7.35
C GLN A 297 -6.68 -17.22 -7.37
N LEU A 298 -7.13 -16.69 -6.23
CA LEU A 298 -7.33 -15.26 -6.04
C LEU A 298 -6.01 -14.60 -5.62
N TYR A 299 -5.64 -13.53 -6.32
CA TYR A 299 -4.43 -12.75 -6.06
C TYR A 299 -4.71 -11.37 -5.46
N GLY A 300 -5.96 -10.93 -5.46
CA GLY A 300 -6.35 -9.59 -5.03
C GLY A 300 -7.45 -9.03 -5.93
N TYR A 301 -7.53 -7.71 -5.95
CA TYR A 301 -8.57 -7.00 -6.67
C TYR A 301 -7.98 -5.80 -7.43
N ALA A 302 -8.42 -5.60 -8.66
CA ALA A 302 -8.28 -4.32 -9.34
C ALA A 302 -9.42 -3.40 -8.89
N VAL A 303 -9.06 -2.21 -8.40
CA VAL A 303 -9.99 -1.18 -7.98
C VAL A 303 -9.81 0.03 -8.87
N GLN A 304 -10.89 0.45 -9.53
CA GLN A 304 -10.91 1.63 -10.40
C GLN A 304 -11.90 2.67 -9.84
N GLY A 305 -11.38 3.83 -9.46
CA GLY A 305 -12.19 4.92 -8.90
C GLY A 305 -13.18 5.51 -9.90
N HIS A 306 -14.28 6.09 -9.38
CA HIS A 306 -15.39 6.62 -10.18
C HIS A 306 -15.25 8.12 -10.54
N ARG A 307 -14.52 8.92 -9.75
CA ARG A 307 -14.45 10.39 -9.94
C ARG A 307 -13.18 10.83 -10.70
N ASN A 308 -13.42 11.52 -11.82
CA ASN A 308 -12.52 12.39 -12.58
C ASN A 308 -11.18 11.82 -13.07
N SER A 309 -11.18 11.54 -14.39
CA SER A 309 -10.07 11.72 -15.35
C SER A 309 -8.98 10.66 -15.46
N VAL A 310 -8.90 9.67 -14.57
CA VAL A 310 -7.86 8.64 -14.69
C VAL A 310 -8.47 7.23 -14.69
N LYS A 311 -8.58 6.62 -15.87
CA LYS A 311 -8.97 5.20 -16.07
C LYS A 311 -7.98 4.18 -15.43
N LYS A 312 -7.03 4.61 -14.60
CA LYS A 312 -5.98 3.74 -14.05
C LYS A 312 -6.44 3.12 -12.73
N CYS A 313 -6.36 1.80 -12.66
CA CYS A 313 -6.62 1.05 -11.45
C CYS A 313 -5.50 1.19 -10.43
N ILE A 314 -5.82 0.81 -9.20
CA ILE A 314 -4.86 0.29 -8.23
C ILE A 314 -5.13 -1.21 -8.05
N TYR A 315 -4.08 -1.96 -7.74
CA TYR A 315 -4.16 -3.40 -7.51
C TYR A 315 -3.95 -3.65 -6.03
N VAL A 316 -5.01 -4.11 -5.36
CA VAL A 316 -5.04 -4.32 -3.92
C VAL A 316 -4.85 -5.79 -3.63
N SER A 317 -3.90 -6.12 -2.76
CA SER A 317 -3.68 -7.49 -2.32
C SER A 317 -3.27 -7.54 -0.85
N PRO A 318 -3.74 -8.52 -0.07
CA PRO A 318 -3.32 -8.70 1.31
C PRO A 318 -1.81 -8.95 1.36
N GLY A 319 -1.17 -8.44 2.41
CA GLY A 319 0.25 -8.66 2.70
C GLY A 319 0.43 -9.71 3.78
N HIS A 320 -0.04 -9.42 4.99
CA HIS A 320 0.11 -10.26 6.18
C HIS A 320 -1.03 -9.97 7.18
N CYS A 321 -1.51 -11.01 7.89
CA CYS A 321 -2.54 -10.95 8.93
C CYS A 321 -3.87 -10.29 8.51
N ILE A 322 -4.28 -10.48 7.24
CA ILE A 322 -5.51 -9.91 6.70
C ILE A 322 -6.04 -10.69 5.49
N GLY A 323 -7.36 -10.88 5.41
CA GLY A 323 -8.06 -11.48 4.27
C GLY A 323 -8.23 -10.54 3.06
N PHE A 324 -8.53 -11.07 1.87
CA PHE A 324 -8.58 -10.24 0.66
C PHE A 324 -9.75 -9.24 0.66
N ALA A 325 -10.92 -9.63 1.16
CA ALA A 325 -12.14 -8.84 1.09
C ALA A 325 -12.06 -7.69 2.07
N VAL A 326 -11.63 -7.97 3.30
CA VAL A 326 -11.32 -6.96 4.32
C VAL A 326 -10.23 -6.00 3.82
N ALA A 327 -9.13 -6.51 3.26
CA ALA A 327 -8.07 -5.68 2.71
C ALA A 327 -8.58 -4.71 1.63
N THR A 328 -9.32 -5.24 0.66
CA THR A 328 -9.90 -4.46 -0.45
C THR A 328 -10.88 -3.41 0.06
N ALA A 329 -11.82 -3.80 0.92
CA ALA A 329 -12.83 -2.90 1.44
C ALA A 329 -12.18 -1.78 2.28
N LEU A 330 -11.19 -2.09 3.13
CA LEU A 330 -10.45 -1.08 3.88
C LEU A 330 -9.77 -0.08 2.95
N VAL A 331 -9.05 -0.55 1.93
CA VAL A 331 -8.44 0.35 0.95
C VAL A 331 -9.49 1.25 0.31
N ILE A 332 -10.64 0.69 -0.09
CA ILE A 332 -11.74 1.48 -0.67
C ILE A 332 -12.23 2.57 0.29
N THR A 333 -12.37 2.31 1.60
CA THR A 333 -12.77 3.35 2.55
C THR A 333 -11.75 4.50 2.67
N MET A 334 -10.48 4.23 2.36
CA MET A 334 -9.36 5.18 2.42
C MET A 334 -9.11 5.92 1.10
N LEU A 335 -9.86 5.63 0.03
CA LEU A 335 -9.75 6.33 -1.26
C LEU A 335 -10.48 7.67 -1.24
N ARG A 336 -9.76 8.78 -1.02
CA ARG A 336 -10.24 10.13 -1.39
C ARG A 336 -9.78 10.52 -2.80
N HIS A 337 -8.68 9.92 -3.26
CA HIS A 337 -8.14 10.04 -4.61
C HIS A 337 -7.97 8.63 -5.24
N ARG A 338 -7.26 8.53 -6.36
CA ARG A 338 -6.88 7.23 -6.96
C ARG A 338 -6.05 6.36 -5.99
N ILE A 339 -5.15 6.98 -5.24
CA ILE A 339 -4.25 6.32 -4.29
C ILE A 339 -4.84 6.49 -2.88
N PRO A 340 -4.84 5.45 -2.03
CA PRO A 340 -5.38 5.57 -0.66
C PRO A 340 -4.59 6.61 0.14
N GLU A 341 -5.29 7.35 1.00
CA GLU A 341 -4.71 8.50 1.71
C GLU A 341 -3.43 8.20 2.49
N PRO A 342 -3.26 7.06 3.18
CA PRO A 342 -2.00 6.78 3.87
C PRO A 342 -0.78 6.75 2.93
N VAL A 343 -0.87 6.03 1.80
CA VAL A 343 0.22 5.97 0.81
C VAL A 343 0.43 7.31 0.13
N ARG A 344 -0.66 8.00 -0.21
CA ARG A 344 -0.58 9.35 -0.79
C ARG A 344 0.10 10.33 0.16
N ALA A 345 -0.21 10.28 1.46
CA ALA A 345 0.42 11.12 2.46
C ALA A 345 1.92 10.80 2.57
N ALA A 346 2.31 9.52 2.56
CA ALA A 346 3.72 9.12 2.58
C ALA A 346 4.49 9.70 1.37
N ASP A 347 4.00 9.50 0.14
CA ASP A 347 4.60 9.98 -1.12
C ASP A 347 4.68 11.52 -1.19
N LEU A 348 3.64 12.24 -0.76
CA LEU A 348 3.66 13.70 -0.76
C LEU A 348 4.68 14.27 0.24
N ASN A 349 4.72 13.71 1.46
CA ASN A 349 5.61 14.19 2.50
C ASN A 349 7.09 13.91 2.14
N SER A 350 7.42 12.70 1.68
CA SER A 350 8.78 12.34 1.28
C SER A 350 9.29 13.19 0.10
N ARG A 351 8.45 13.44 -0.92
CA ARG A 351 8.80 14.32 -2.04
C ARG A 351 8.98 15.77 -1.60
N ALA A 352 8.10 16.27 -0.73
CA ALA A 352 8.24 17.63 -0.19
C ALA A 352 9.57 17.79 0.54
N TYR A 353 9.96 16.79 1.34
CA TYR A 353 11.26 16.76 2.02
C TYR A 353 12.44 16.79 1.03
N ILE A 354 12.42 15.93 0.00
CA ILE A 354 13.47 15.88 -1.03
C ILE A 354 13.59 17.24 -1.74
N ASN A 355 12.46 17.82 -2.16
CA ASN A 355 12.45 19.10 -2.86
C ASN A 355 12.97 20.25 -1.98
N GLY A 356 12.58 20.29 -0.70
CA GLY A 356 13.07 21.28 0.26
C GLY A 356 14.57 21.15 0.54
N ALA A 357 15.07 19.92 0.67
CA ALA A 357 16.49 19.65 0.86
C ALA A 357 17.33 20.03 -0.36
N LEU A 358 16.84 19.77 -1.58
CA LEU A 358 17.50 20.18 -2.83
C LEU A 358 17.54 21.70 -2.98
N ALA A 359 16.43 22.41 -2.69
CA ALA A 359 16.37 23.87 -2.76
C ALA A 359 17.31 24.55 -1.74
N SER A 360 17.46 23.95 -0.55
CA SER A 360 18.39 24.47 0.46
C SER A 360 19.86 24.31 0.03
N ALA A 361 20.19 23.21 -0.65
CA ALA A 361 21.54 22.93 -1.15
C ALA A 361 21.94 23.85 -2.32
N THR A 362 21.00 24.18 -3.22
CA THR A 362 21.27 25.14 -4.31
C THR A 362 21.50 26.55 -3.77
N ALA A 363 20.71 26.99 -2.78
CA ALA A 363 20.88 28.29 -2.13
C ALA A 363 22.23 28.44 -1.38
N THR A 364 22.75 27.36 -0.78
CA THR A 364 24.07 27.38 -0.13
C THR A 364 25.23 27.41 -1.13
N SER A 365 25.02 26.88 -2.35
CA SER A 365 26.04 26.91 -3.41
C SER A 365 26.15 28.24 -4.17
N SER A 366 25.15 29.13 -4.02
CA SER A 366 25.08 30.41 -4.73
C SER A 366 25.61 31.63 -3.95
N HIS A 367 26.20 31.45 -2.77
CA HIS A 367 26.94 32.54 -2.11
C HIS A 367 28.38 32.60 -2.64
N PRO A 368 28.78 33.65 -3.38
CA PRO A 368 30.16 33.79 -3.83
C PRO A 368 31.05 34.20 -2.67
N THR A 369 32.24 33.61 -2.67
CA THR A 369 33.43 33.91 -1.87
C THR A 369 33.60 35.42 -1.66
N LEU A 370 33.68 35.84 -0.39
CA LEU A 370 34.20 37.15 0.00
C LEU A 370 35.55 37.37 -0.69
N ALA A 371 35.63 38.40 -1.52
CA ALA A 371 36.87 38.82 -2.16
C ALA A 371 37.90 39.18 -1.08
N VAL A 372 39.05 38.50 -1.13
CA VAL A 372 40.27 38.93 -0.44
C VAL A 372 40.71 40.24 -1.10
N PRO A 373 40.92 41.35 -0.37
CA PRO A 373 41.49 42.54 -0.97
C PRO A 373 42.97 42.27 -1.26
N SER A 374 43.36 42.38 -2.52
CA SER A 374 44.75 42.32 -2.95
C SER A 374 45.44 43.66 -2.66
N ASP A 375 46.43 43.64 -1.78
CA ASP A 375 47.42 44.70 -1.63
C ASP A 375 48.24 44.83 -2.92
N ALA A 376 48.00 45.91 -3.67
CA ALA A 376 48.97 46.50 -4.60
C ALA A 376 48.41 47.85 -5.09
N ASP A 377 48.84 48.94 -4.48
CA ASP A 377 49.33 50.14 -5.19
C ASP A 377 49.70 51.25 -4.20
N ALA A 378 51.01 51.38 -3.95
CA ALA A 378 51.61 52.59 -3.38
C ALA A 378 53.07 52.73 -3.84
N ARG A 379 53.26 53.38 -4.99
CA ARG A 379 54.43 54.20 -5.38
C ARG A 379 53.79 55.47 -5.99
N SER A 380 54.19 56.70 -5.77
CA SER A 380 55.41 57.33 -5.27
C SER A 380 55.12 58.83 -5.11
N ALA A 381 55.60 59.48 -4.06
CA ALA A 381 55.83 60.93 -4.04
C ALA A 381 56.93 61.26 -3.01
N ASP A 382 58.11 61.52 -3.56
CA ASP A 382 59.06 62.62 -3.27
C ASP A 382 59.05 63.31 -1.88
N ASP A 383 60.21 63.31 -1.23
CA ASP A 383 61.06 64.51 -0.98
C ASP A 383 61.84 64.43 0.36
N GLY A 384 63.11 64.85 0.32
CA GLY A 384 63.77 65.51 1.46
C GLY A 384 64.51 64.68 2.52
N THR A 385 65.80 64.40 2.29
CA THR A 385 66.86 64.41 3.33
C THR A 385 66.90 65.78 4.07
N PRO A 386 67.44 65.93 5.31
CA PRO A 386 68.84 65.58 5.61
C PRO A 386 69.17 65.14 7.06
N GLN A 387 70.47 64.92 7.22
CA GLN A 387 71.28 64.39 8.33
C GLN A 387 71.03 64.95 9.74
N HIS A 388 71.46 64.14 10.72
CA HIS A 388 71.77 64.50 12.10
C HIS A 388 72.58 65.81 12.23
N GLN A 389 72.00 66.80 12.92
CA GLN A 389 72.53 67.44 14.13
C GLN A 389 71.44 68.26 14.81
#